data_AF-A0AAW5INV8-F1
#
_entry.id   AF-A0AAW5INV8-F1
#
_cell.length_a   1.000
_cell.length_b   1.000
_cell.length_c   1.000
_cell.angle_alpha   90.00
_cell.angle_beta   90.00
_cell.angle_gamma   90.00
#
_symmetry.space_group_name_H-M   'P 1'
#
loop_
_entity.id
_entity.type
_entity.pdbx_description
1 polymer ?
#
loop_
_entity_poly.entity_id
_entity_poly.type
_entity_poly.pdbx_seq_one_letter_code
_entity_poly.pdbx_strand_id
1 'polypeptide(L)'
;MKTKILFFVVLLALAPTFSTVSYGQAALRGLAGGLLRKAVEKKNNNTKTMETATTRTDGNSATNITNANDEVTLVVSGKAVDGEKATAVALRSAIEQAYGTFVSANTTILNDELVKDEIVTISNGNIKSYKVLSDVKCEDGQVMVTVDATVCISKLVSYAKSKGASTEFAGATFAQNMKMKELNKKSELLALQNVLSMTKELLPVAFDKKLYVLDPTVPTAKIMDSNLPDPKLKQQYNHFQSLTDGYYEMVVNVVMESNDNTEKALSSIYETLKAISLSKEEITEYKKVGMTLSEIHIFMPGYCESFENYWRLTFRNSKEDIDKWLLKFISLFASEFSNFKIVDNLGNSSTIQGQLMAIDDCTHDSRLGGTVGDYKRLEKDGVMNRSGCGVGMGYFTQGTGLFKEGVNIYLHLPKYEYSQRGASRLVLSCMKDNYAYWILTFRIPASEISKYSDFKLMPKSK
;
A
#
# COMPACT_ATOMS: atom_id res chain seq x y z
N MET A 1 27.58 55.34 -20.63
CA MET A 1 26.17 55.00 -20.31
C MET A 1 25.94 53.58 -20.77
N LYS A 2 25.91 52.63 -19.82
CA LYS A 2 24.67 52.07 -19.24
C LYS A 2 23.97 51.10 -20.20
N THR A 3 23.50 49.90 -19.87
CA THR A 3 23.47 48.99 -18.72
C THR A 3 22.71 47.76 -19.25
N LYS A 4 22.90 46.58 -18.64
CA LYS A 4 22.11 45.34 -18.79
C LYS A 4 22.65 44.36 -19.83
N ILE A 5 23.49 43.42 -19.38
CA ILE A 5 23.39 41.96 -19.54
C ILE A 5 24.59 41.39 -18.75
N LEU A 6 24.54 41.53 -17.43
CA LEU A 6 25.39 40.76 -16.50
C LEU A 6 24.75 40.86 -15.10
N PHE A 7 23.55 40.28 -14.98
CA PHE A 7 22.84 40.15 -13.71
C PHE A 7 22.10 38.81 -13.74
N PHE A 8 22.84 37.70 -13.77
CA PHE A 8 22.25 36.36 -13.55
C PHE A 8 23.18 35.37 -12.84
N VAL A 9 24.30 35.82 -12.26
CA VAL A 9 25.25 34.91 -11.56
C VAL A 9 25.44 35.28 -10.07
N VAL A 10 24.76 36.32 -9.55
CA VAL A 10 24.93 36.76 -8.14
C VAL A 10 23.62 36.66 -7.33
N LEU A 11 22.71 35.74 -7.68
CA LEU A 11 21.50 35.50 -6.87
C LEU A 11 21.17 34.02 -6.68
N LEU A 12 22.20 33.22 -6.39
CA LEU A 12 22.06 31.80 -6.00
C LEU A 12 22.79 31.44 -4.70
N ALA A 13 23.35 32.43 -3.99
CA ALA A 13 24.04 32.23 -2.71
C ALA A 13 23.26 32.74 -1.47
N LEU A 14 22.03 33.24 -1.64
CA LEU A 14 21.14 33.63 -0.53
C LEU A 14 19.69 33.22 -0.85
N ALA A 15 19.48 31.91 -0.95
CA ALA A 15 18.20 31.26 -0.72
C ALA A 15 18.52 29.83 -0.27
N PRO A 16 17.88 29.30 0.78
CA PRO A 16 18.04 27.89 1.12
C PRO A 16 17.64 27.10 -0.12
N THR A 17 18.57 26.30 -0.64
CA THR A 17 18.27 25.31 -1.66
C THR A 17 17.30 24.32 -1.05
N PHE A 18 16.02 24.62 -1.24
CA PHE A 18 14.90 23.72 -1.09
C PHE A 18 15.25 22.43 -1.83
N SER A 19 15.48 21.34 -1.09
CA SER A 19 15.30 19.99 -1.62
C SER A 19 13.81 19.65 -1.62
N THR A 20 13.05 20.41 -2.40
CA THR A 20 11.76 19.93 -2.89
C THR A 20 12.04 18.94 -4.02
N VAL A 21 11.20 17.91 -4.10
CA VAL A 21 11.15 16.88 -5.16
C VAL A 21 12.09 15.68 -4.97
N SER A 22 11.61 14.61 -4.32
CA SER A 22 12.08 13.25 -4.68
C SER A 22 11.09 12.11 -4.47
N TYR A 23 10.04 12.22 -3.66
CA TYR A 23 9.17 11.04 -3.40
C TYR A 23 7.71 11.21 -3.84
N GLY A 24 7.16 12.42 -3.87
CA GLY A 24 5.86 12.70 -4.51
C GLY A 24 5.87 12.60 -6.04
N GLN A 25 7.05 12.70 -6.68
CA GLN A 25 7.18 12.51 -8.13
C GLN A 25 7.22 11.05 -8.55
N ALA A 26 7.55 10.08 -7.68
CA ALA A 26 7.53 8.66 -8.06
C ALA A 26 6.09 8.16 -8.25
N ALA A 27 5.17 8.58 -7.37
CA ALA A 27 3.74 8.29 -7.50
C ALA A 27 3.10 8.98 -8.73
N LEU A 28 3.49 10.23 -9.03
CA LEU A 28 3.04 10.96 -10.22
C LEU A 28 3.69 10.47 -11.53
N ARG A 29 4.95 10.01 -11.50
CA ARG A 29 5.63 9.40 -12.66
C ARG A 29 5.13 7.99 -12.94
N GLY A 30 4.70 7.23 -11.93
CA GLY A 30 3.99 5.95 -12.13
C GLY A 30 2.65 6.15 -12.86
N LEU A 31 1.91 7.21 -12.49
CA LEU A 31 0.65 7.59 -13.14
C LEU A 31 0.86 8.08 -14.59
N ALA A 32 1.94 8.81 -14.86
CA ALA A 32 2.28 9.31 -16.19
C ALA A 32 2.99 8.28 -17.09
N GLY A 33 3.71 7.32 -16.52
CA GLY A 33 4.49 6.30 -17.23
C GLY A 33 3.61 5.28 -17.98
N GLY A 34 2.40 5.02 -17.49
CA GLY A 34 1.42 4.16 -18.17
C GLY A 34 0.86 4.77 -19.46
N LEU A 35 0.81 6.11 -19.57
CA LEU A 35 0.24 6.81 -20.72
C LEU A 35 1.28 7.16 -21.80
N LEU A 36 2.58 7.20 -21.46
CA LEU A 36 3.65 7.54 -22.41
C LEU A 36 4.33 6.33 -23.05
N ARG A 37 4.10 5.12 -22.55
CA ARG A 37 4.72 3.89 -23.10
C ARG A 37 4.19 3.49 -24.49
N LYS A 38 3.10 4.12 -24.98
CA LYS A 38 2.61 3.96 -26.36
C LYS A 38 3.19 4.97 -27.38
N ALA A 39 4.04 5.92 -26.95
CA ALA A 39 4.49 7.01 -27.83
C ALA A 39 5.99 6.99 -28.20
N VAL A 40 6.82 6.07 -27.65
CA VAL A 40 8.30 6.16 -27.80
C VAL A 40 8.97 4.89 -28.37
N GLU A 41 8.23 3.85 -28.75
CA GLU A 41 8.80 2.67 -29.46
C GLU A 41 9.15 2.92 -30.95
N LYS A 42 9.39 4.17 -31.34
CA LYS A 42 9.89 4.49 -32.68
C LYS A 42 11.00 5.54 -32.63
N LYS A 43 12.15 5.17 -32.06
CA LYS A 43 13.48 5.53 -32.62
C LYS A 43 14.63 4.93 -31.81
N ASN A 44 15.37 4.09 -32.52
CA ASN A 44 16.82 3.86 -32.46
C ASN A 44 17.43 3.03 -31.34
N ASN A 45 17.65 1.76 -31.72
CA ASN A 45 18.87 0.97 -31.56
C ASN A 45 20.17 1.79 -31.70
N ASN A 46 21.15 1.55 -30.81
CA ASN A 46 22.43 0.91 -31.15
C ASN A 46 23.41 0.89 -29.95
N THR A 47 23.80 -0.33 -29.56
CA THR A 47 25.17 -0.84 -29.22
C THR A 47 26.01 -0.09 -28.14
N LYS A 48 26.81 -0.71 -27.25
CA LYS A 48 27.61 -1.94 -27.33
C LYS A 48 28.18 -2.29 -25.93
N THR A 49 28.31 -3.58 -25.67
CA THR A 49 28.90 -4.27 -24.50
C THR A 49 30.42 -4.12 -24.38
N MET A 50 30.97 -4.29 -23.16
CA MET A 50 32.17 -5.12 -22.94
C MET A 50 32.34 -5.57 -21.48
N GLU A 51 32.54 -6.88 -21.33
CA GLU A 51 32.84 -7.63 -20.11
C GLU A 51 34.34 -7.56 -19.75
N THR A 52 34.70 -7.84 -18.50
CA THR A 52 35.87 -8.70 -18.19
C THR A 52 35.77 -9.34 -16.80
N ALA A 53 35.86 -10.67 -16.75
CA ALA A 53 36.22 -11.50 -15.58
C ALA A 53 37.71 -11.29 -15.23
N THR A 54 38.34 -11.65 -14.10
CA THR A 54 38.31 -12.81 -13.16
C THR A 54 39.23 -12.38 -11.98
N THR A 55 39.16 -12.82 -10.71
CA THR A 55 39.76 -14.03 -10.09
C THR A 55 39.57 -14.01 -8.56
N ARG A 56 39.54 -15.20 -7.95
CA ARG A 56 39.41 -15.50 -6.50
C ARG A 56 40.77 -15.46 -5.77
N THR A 57 40.77 -15.09 -4.49
CA THR A 57 41.59 -15.71 -3.41
C THR A 57 41.01 -15.40 -2.03
N ASP A 58 40.96 -16.43 -1.18
CA ASP A 58 40.44 -16.47 0.19
C ASP A 58 41.37 -15.81 1.24
N GLY A 59 40.81 -15.44 2.39
CA GLY A 59 41.55 -15.39 3.67
C GLY A 59 41.33 -14.18 4.59
N ASN A 60 40.43 -14.34 5.57
CA ASN A 60 40.33 -13.68 6.88
C ASN A 60 40.72 -12.18 7.02
N SER A 61 39.72 -11.32 7.21
CA SER A 61 39.82 -10.23 8.19
C SER A 61 38.45 -9.78 8.67
N ALA A 62 38.42 -9.31 9.91
CA ALA A 62 37.24 -8.94 10.69
C ALA A 62 36.16 -8.19 9.89
N THR A 63 34.90 -8.56 10.16
CA THR A 63 33.70 -7.91 9.65
C THR A 63 33.65 -6.44 10.05
N ASN A 64 34.28 -5.58 9.26
CA ASN A 64 33.94 -4.16 9.21
C ASN A 64 32.62 -4.03 8.47
N ILE A 65 31.55 -3.82 9.23
CA ILE A 65 30.25 -3.41 8.71
C ILE A 65 30.45 -2.02 8.09
N THR A 66 30.71 -1.98 6.79
CA THR A 66 30.71 -0.73 6.01
C THR A 66 29.28 -0.26 5.89
N ASN A 67 28.89 0.65 6.78
CA ASN A 67 27.64 1.39 6.68
C ASN A 67 27.68 2.23 5.39
N ALA A 68 26.80 1.96 4.43
CA ALA A 68 26.66 2.73 3.18
C ALA A 68 26.19 4.19 3.38
N ASN A 69 26.08 4.66 4.62
CA ASN A 69 25.61 6.00 4.99
C ASN A 69 26.72 6.88 5.64
N ASP A 70 28.00 6.49 5.53
CA ASP A 70 29.12 7.16 6.20
C ASP A 70 29.89 8.15 5.32
N GLU A 71 29.39 8.43 4.11
CA GLU A 71 30.04 9.27 3.11
C GLU A 71 29.06 10.27 2.51
N VAL A 72 29.52 11.51 2.31
CA VAL A 72 28.77 12.55 1.59
C VAL A 72 29.66 13.14 0.50
N THR A 73 29.11 13.30 -0.70
CA THR A 73 29.80 13.91 -1.83
C THR A 73 29.27 15.32 -2.07
N LEU A 74 30.17 16.30 -2.16
CA LEU A 74 29.88 17.73 -2.24
C LEU A 74 30.68 18.35 -3.39
N VAL A 75 30.00 19.14 -4.24
CA VAL A 75 30.68 19.98 -5.22
C VAL A 75 30.94 21.34 -4.60
N VAL A 76 32.21 21.67 -4.43
CA VAL A 76 32.67 22.88 -3.71
C VAL A 76 33.76 23.57 -4.50
N SER A 77 33.91 24.87 -4.27
CA SER A 77 34.89 25.68 -4.98
C SER A 77 35.70 26.54 -4.03
N GLY A 78 36.95 26.77 -4.37
CA GLY A 78 37.87 27.60 -3.62
C GLY A 78 38.67 28.50 -4.55
N LYS A 79 39.03 29.69 -4.06
CA LYS A 79 39.78 30.69 -4.81
C LYS A 79 41.04 31.08 -4.03
N ALA A 80 42.19 31.05 -4.68
CA ALA A 80 43.47 31.40 -4.06
C ALA A 80 44.51 31.87 -5.09
N VAL A 81 45.72 32.17 -4.64
CA VAL A 81 46.83 32.65 -5.49
C VAL A 81 47.36 31.61 -6.49
N ASP A 82 47.11 30.32 -6.26
CA ASP A 82 47.48 29.21 -7.14
C ASP A 82 46.47 28.05 -7.01
N GLY A 83 46.49 27.12 -7.97
CA GLY A 83 45.51 26.03 -8.06
C GLY A 83 45.54 25.03 -6.89
N GLU A 84 46.71 24.78 -6.31
CA GLU A 84 46.84 23.89 -5.15
C GLU A 84 46.19 24.50 -3.91
N LYS A 85 46.46 25.78 -3.63
CA LYS A 85 45.81 26.49 -2.53
C LYS A 85 44.32 26.65 -2.77
N ALA A 86 43.90 26.89 -4.02
CA ALA A 86 42.48 27.00 -4.37
C ALA A 86 41.75 25.67 -4.15
N THR A 87 42.39 24.55 -4.48
CA THR A 87 41.91 23.19 -4.17
C THR A 87 41.77 22.97 -2.67
N ALA A 88 42.78 23.35 -1.87
CA ALA A 88 42.74 23.23 -0.42
C ALA A 88 41.59 24.06 0.20
N VAL A 89 41.34 25.27 -0.32
CA VAL A 89 40.20 26.11 0.09
C VAL A 89 38.87 25.42 -0.26
N ALA A 90 38.76 24.81 -1.45
CA ALA A 90 37.56 24.09 -1.84
C ALA A 90 37.29 22.90 -0.90
N LEU A 91 38.31 22.09 -0.61
CA LEU A 91 38.20 20.94 0.30
C LEU A 91 37.85 21.36 1.73
N ARG A 92 38.39 22.49 2.20
CA ARG A 92 37.98 23.09 3.48
C ARG A 92 36.48 23.38 3.50
N SER A 93 35.94 23.98 2.43
CA SER A 93 34.50 24.25 2.33
C SER A 93 33.65 22.97 2.34
N ALA A 94 34.11 21.86 1.74
CA ALA A 94 33.41 20.58 1.85
C ALA A 94 33.36 20.08 3.30
N ILE A 95 34.47 20.18 4.04
CA ILE A 95 34.54 19.79 5.45
C ILE A 95 33.61 20.66 6.30
N GLU A 96 33.64 21.99 6.11
CA GLU A 96 32.79 22.93 6.84
C GLU A 96 31.29 22.66 6.62
N GLN A 97 30.87 22.44 5.37
CA GLN A 97 29.48 22.15 5.03
C GLN A 97 29.03 20.78 5.60
N ALA A 98 29.88 19.76 5.46
CA ALA A 98 29.60 18.45 6.05
C ALA A 98 29.53 18.53 7.58
N TYR A 99 30.41 19.28 8.23
CA TYR A 99 30.44 19.44 9.68
C TYR A 99 29.20 20.16 10.20
N GLY A 100 28.85 21.30 9.59
CA GLY A 100 27.66 22.09 9.92
C GLY A 100 26.35 21.31 9.79
N THR A 101 26.31 20.36 8.86
CA THR A 101 25.13 19.56 8.56
C THR A 101 25.02 18.30 9.40
N PHE A 102 26.14 17.59 9.61
CA PHE A 102 26.14 16.23 10.15
C PHE A 102 26.79 16.08 11.53
N VAL A 103 27.56 17.07 12.00
CA VAL A 103 28.35 16.95 13.25
C VAL A 103 27.95 17.96 14.31
N SER A 104 27.90 19.25 13.97
CA SER A 104 27.54 20.32 14.91
C SER A 104 27.09 21.56 14.14
N ALA A 105 26.00 22.20 14.61
CA ALA A 105 25.56 23.49 14.08
C ALA A 105 26.49 24.65 14.49
N ASN A 106 27.30 24.47 15.54
CA ASN A 106 28.29 25.43 15.98
C ASN A 106 29.64 25.17 15.31
N THR A 107 29.91 25.93 14.25
CA THR A 107 31.13 25.84 13.43
C THR A 107 32.32 26.61 14.01
N THR A 108 32.15 27.31 15.15
CA THR A 108 33.23 28.13 15.76
C THR A 108 34.46 27.30 16.14
N ILE A 109 34.26 26.08 16.66
CA ILE A 109 35.35 25.13 16.95
C ILE A 109 36.17 24.79 15.68
N LEU A 110 35.50 24.71 14.53
CA LEU A 110 36.17 24.43 13.26
C LEU A 110 36.91 25.69 12.73
N ASN A 111 36.31 26.86 12.91
CA ASN A 111 36.84 28.12 12.39
C ASN A 111 38.05 28.64 13.17
N ASP A 112 38.12 28.40 14.48
CA ASP A 112 39.19 28.92 15.35
C ASP A 112 40.48 28.08 15.30
N GLU A 113 40.41 26.79 14.95
CA GLU A 113 41.60 25.90 14.89
C GLU A 113 42.09 25.56 13.46
N LEU A 114 41.31 25.82 12.41
CA LEU A 114 41.78 25.71 11.01
C LEU A 114 42.73 26.86 10.64
N VAL A 115 43.86 26.95 11.34
CA VAL A 115 45.04 27.69 10.89
C VAL A 115 45.53 27.00 9.61
N LYS A 116 46.10 27.79 8.69
CA LYS A 116 46.53 27.41 7.34
C LYS A 116 47.26 26.05 7.24
N ASP A 117 47.95 25.63 8.30
CA ASP A 117 48.76 24.41 8.37
C ASP A 117 47.97 23.14 8.80
N GLU A 118 46.82 23.27 9.48
CA GLU A 118 45.99 22.10 9.87
C GLU A 118 45.08 21.61 8.71
N ILE A 119 44.70 22.48 7.78
CA ILE A 119 43.81 22.15 6.63
C ILE A 119 44.45 21.09 5.72
N VAL A 120 45.76 21.14 5.49
CA VAL A 120 46.49 20.14 4.69
C VAL A 120 46.46 18.78 5.40
N THR A 121 46.52 18.79 6.73
CA THR A 121 46.50 17.59 7.57
C THR A 121 45.09 16.98 7.67
N ILE A 122 44.05 17.82 7.74
CA ILE A 122 42.64 17.41 7.84
C ILE A 122 42.08 16.95 6.48
N SER A 123 42.54 17.55 5.38
CA SER A 123 42.19 17.12 4.02
C SER A 123 42.60 15.66 3.76
N ASN A 124 43.74 15.21 4.28
CA ASN A 124 44.20 13.83 4.07
C ASN A 124 43.54 12.79 5.00
N GLY A 125 42.98 13.23 6.14
CA GLY A 125 42.32 12.34 7.09
C GLY A 125 40.83 12.12 6.83
N ASN A 126 40.09 13.21 6.55
CA ASN A 126 38.62 13.25 6.53
C ASN A 126 38.00 13.27 5.12
N ILE A 127 38.73 13.73 4.11
CA ILE A 127 38.33 13.56 2.71
C ILE A 127 38.72 12.15 2.27
N LYS A 128 37.75 11.36 1.81
CA LYS A 128 37.99 10.03 1.25
C LYS A 128 38.58 10.11 -0.15
N SER A 129 38.05 11.01 -0.97
CA SER A 129 38.49 11.25 -2.34
C SER A 129 38.00 12.60 -2.83
N TYR A 130 38.68 13.19 -3.81
CA TYR A 130 38.15 14.31 -4.55
C TYR A 130 38.59 14.28 -6.02
N LYS A 131 37.83 14.97 -6.87
CA LYS A 131 38.13 15.17 -8.29
C LYS A 131 38.03 16.64 -8.63
N VAL A 132 39.08 17.20 -9.24
CA VAL A 132 39.01 18.56 -9.81
C VAL A 132 38.10 18.54 -11.03
N LEU A 133 37.04 19.35 -10.99
CA LEU A 133 36.07 19.53 -12.07
C LEU A 133 36.42 20.72 -12.96
N SER A 134 37.00 21.78 -12.38
CA SER A 134 37.31 23.03 -13.05
C SER A 134 38.49 23.73 -12.39
N ASP A 135 39.33 24.37 -13.18
CA ASP A 135 40.43 25.25 -12.75
C ASP A 135 40.46 26.45 -13.72
N VAL A 136 40.14 27.64 -13.21
CA VAL A 136 39.99 28.86 -14.00
C VAL A 136 40.77 30.00 -13.36
N LYS A 137 41.63 30.66 -14.16
CA LYS A 137 42.23 31.94 -13.78
C LYS A 137 41.19 33.06 -13.81
N CYS A 138 41.01 33.73 -12.69
CA CYS A 138 40.15 34.90 -12.54
C CYS A 138 40.85 36.18 -13.03
N GLU A 139 40.07 37.22 -13.35
CA GLU A 139 40.58 38.52 -13.81
C GLU A 139 41.50 39.22 -12.81
N ASP A 140 41.37 38.91 -11.52
CA ASP A 140 42.20 39.44 -10.43
C ASP A 140 43.51 38.67 -10.23
N GLY A 141 43.87 37.77 -11.16
CA GLY A 141 45.12 37.00 -11.14
C GLY A 141 45.12 35.78 -10.22
N GLN A 142 44.03 35.54 -9.48
CA GLN A 142 43.83 34.35 -8.67
C GLN A 142 43.32 33.16 -9.49
N VAL A 143 43.42 31.96 -8.94
CA VAL A 143 42.91 30.72 -9.50
C VAL A 143 41.68 30.29 -8.70
N MET A 144 40.58 29.97 -9.39
CA MET A 144 39.40 29.35 -8.81
C MET A 144 39.29 27.91 -9.27
N VAL A 145 39.25 27.00 -8.29
CA VAL A 145 39.13 25.56 -8.51
C VAL A 145 37.78 25.09 -8.00
N THR A 146 37.11 24.23 -8.76
CA THR A 146 35.92 23.48 -8.31
C THR A 146 36.28 22.01 -8.21
N VAL A 147 35.92 21.38 -7.10
CA VAL A 147 36.15 19.97 -6.84
C VAL A 147 34.86 19.26 -6.47
N ASP A 148 34.78 17.99 -6.85
CA ASP A 148 33.81 17.01 -6.37
C ASP A 148 34.48 16.21 -5.25
N ALA A 149 34.12 16.46 -3.99
CA ALA A 149 34.80 15.93 -2.81
C ALA A 149 33.89 15.01 -1.99
N THR A 150 34.38 13.81 -1.66
CA THR A 150 33.72 12.84 -0.79
C THR A 150 34.31 12.91 0.61
N VAL A 151 33.47 13.25 1.60
CA VAL A 151 33.82 13.40 3.02
C VAL A 151 33.32 12.19 3.82
N CYS A 152 34.16 11.67 4.72
CA CYS A 152 33.79 10.59 5.63
C CYS A 152 33.24 11.14 6.95
N ILE A 153 31.97 10.86 7.25
CA ILE A 153 31.23 11.44 8.38
C ILE A 153 31.76 10.93 9.72
N SER A 154 32.01 9.62 9.86
CA SER A 154 32.51 9.03 11.10
C SER A 154 33.87 9.59 11.54
N LYS A 155 34.77 9.84 10.58
CA LYS A 155 36.06 10.47 10.85
C LYS A 155 35.91 11.93 11.26
N LEU A 156 35.00 12.65 10.62
CA LEU A 156 34.67 14.03 10.97
C LEU A 156 34.09 14.14 12.39
N VAL A 157 33.22 13.21 12.80
CA VAL A 157 32.70 13.10 14.17
C VAL A 157 33.81 12.78 15.17
N SER A 158 34.74 11.89 14.80
CA SER A 158 35.87 11.50 15.66
C SER A 158 36.84 12.65 15.88
N TYR A 159 37.14 13.41 14.81
CA TYR A 159 37.90 14.64 14.86
C TYR A 159 37.25 15.67 15.79
N ALA A 160 35.95 15.93 15.63
CA ALA A 160 35.19 16.85 16.48
C ALA A 160 35.32 16.52 17.97
N LYS A 161 35.08 15.25 18.33
CA LYS A 161 35.20 14.77 19.72
C LYS A 161 36.61 14.91 20.27
N SER A 162 37.64 14.66 19.45
CA SER A 162 39.04 14.79 19.86
C SER A 162 39.45 16.23 20.21
N LYS A 163 38.77 17.22 19.61
CA LYS A 163 38.99 18.66 19.84
C LYS A 163 38.06 19.25 20.91
N GLY A 164 37.45 18.41 21.75
CA GLY A 164 36.61 18.86 22.85
C GLY A 164 35.22 19.34 22.44
N ALA A 165 34.81 19.17 21.19
CA ALA A 165 33.42 19.39 20.81
C ALA A 165 32.53 18.37 21.55
N SER A 166 31.62 18.87 22.38
CA SER A 166 30.43 18.08 22.70
C SER A 166 29.68 17.92 21.38
N THR A 167 29.23 16.70 21.06
CA THR A 167 28.44 16.48 19.83
C THR A 167 27.13 17.25 19.99
N GLU A 168 27.11 18.50 19.51
CA GLU A 168 25.93 19.33 19.50
C GLU A 168 24.89 18.67 18.59
N PHE A 169 23.83 18.24 19.24
CA PHE A 169 22.62 17.69 18.67
C PHE A 169 22.20 18.49 17.42
N ALA A 170 22.20 17.85 16.24
CA ALA A 170 21.67 18.41 14.98
C ALA A 170 20.13 18.51 15.02
N GLY A 171 19.60 19.20 16.03
CA GLY A 171 18.19 19.25 16.39
C GLY A 171 17.33 19.90 15.33
N ALA A 172 17.84 20.89 14.60
CA ALA A 172 17.13 21.52 13.49
C ALA A 172 16.88 20.52 12.34
N THR A 173 17.91 19.78 11.91
CA THR A 173 17.81 18.75 10.88
C THR A 173 16.92 17.60 11.34
N PHE A 174 17.08 17.15 12.59
CA PHE A 174 16.21 16.14 13.18
C PHE A 174 14.74 16.60 13.21
N ALA A 175 14.47 17.83 13.65
CA ALA A 175 13.12 18.39 13.69
C ALA A 175 12.51 18.54 12.29
N GLN A 176 13.30 18.94 11.29
CA GLN A 176 12.86 19.00 9.90
C GLN A 176 12.53 17.60 9.36
N ASN A 177 13.40 16.62 9.60
CA ASN A 177 13.16 15.22 9.22
C ASN A 177 11.89 14.68 9.89
N MET A 178 11.66 15.00 11.17
CA MET A 178 10.44 14.62 11.87
C MET A 178 9.19 15.26 11.27
N LYS A 179 9.23 16.56 10.93
CA LYS A 179 8.13 17.23 10.23
C LYS A 179 7.82 16.56 8.89
N MET A 180 8.84 16.16 8.13
CA MET A 180 8.66 15.42 6.88
C MET A 180 8.04 14.04 7.10
N LYS A 181 8.45 13.30 8.13
CA LYS A 181 7.84 11.99 8.46
C LYS A 181 6.36 12.12 8.84
N GLU A 182 5.99 13.15 9.60
CA GLU A 182 4.59 13.44 9.92
C GLU A 182 3.77 13.88 8.70
N LEU A 183 4.37 14.67 7.79
CA LEU A 183 3.74 15.00 6.51
C LEU A 183 3.48 13.74 5.67
N ASN A 184 4.46 12.83 5.59
CA ASN A 184 4.33 11.57 4.86
C ASN A 184 3.22 10.67 5.43
N LYS A 185 3.04 10.63 6.75
CA LYS A 185 1.92 9.91 7.39
C LYS A 185 0.56 10.46 6.95
N LYS A 186 0.40 11.79 6.96
CA LYS A 186 -0.84 12.44 6.47
C LYS A 186 -1.08 12.16 4.99
N SER A 187 -0.03 12.23 4.17
CA SER A 187 -0.12 11.95 2.74
C SER A 187 -0.46 10.48 2.45
N GLU A 188 0.06 9.55 3.24
CA GLU A 188 -0.22 8.12 3.10
C GLU A 188 -1.71 7.81 3.29
N LEU A 189 -2.37 8.41 4.30
CA LEU A 189 -3.82 8.22 4.49
C LEU A 189 -4.64 8.72 3.30
N LEU A 190 -4.26 9.86 2.71
CA LEU A 190 -4.91 10.38 1.50
C LEU A 190 -4.70 9.45 0.29
N ALA A 191 -3.47 8.95 0.11
CA ALA A 191 -3.17 8.00 -0.97
C ALA A 191 -3.96 6.70 -0.79
N LEU A 192 -4.09 6.20 0.43
CA LEU A 192 -4.91 5.04 0.76
C LEU A 192 -6.41 5.30 0.48
N GLN A 193 -6.94 6.50 0.74
CA GLN A 193 -8.30 6.85 0.32
C GLN A 193 -8.48 6.79 -1.20
N ASN A 194 -7.50 7.27 -1.97
CA ASN A 194 -7.53 7.17 -3.43
C ASN A 194 -7.54 5.72 -3.91
N VAL A 195 -6.86 4.80 -3.20
CA VAL A 195 -6.94 3.36 -3.50
C VAL A 195 -8.37 2.84 -3.29
N LEU A 196 -9.09 3.29 -2.27
CA LEU A 196 -10.50 2.90 -2.08
C LEU A 196 -11.37 3.37 -3.25
N SER A 197 -11.19 4.62 -3.69
CA SER A 197 -11.90 5.15 -4.85
C SER A 197 -11.59 4.37 -6.12
N MET A 198 -10.31 4.13 -6.41
CA MET A 198 -9.88 3.33 -7.55
C MET A 198 -10.45 1.91 -7.50
N THR A 199 -10.39 1.27 -6.34
CA THR A 199 -10.93 -0.09 -6.14
C THR A 199 -12.44 -0.12 -6.41
N LYS A 200 -13.18 0.87 -5.93
CA LYS A 200 -14.62 0.99 -6.17
C LYS A 200 -14.98 1.06 -7.66
N GLU A 201 -14.17 1.74 -8.46
CA GLU A 201 -14.38 1.86 -9.91
C GLU A 201 -13.93 0.60 -10.69
N LEU A 202 -12.89 -0.09 -10.20
CA LEU A 202 -12.33 -1.26 -10.88
C LEU A 202 -13.12 -2.54 -10.60
N LEU A 203 -13.64 -2.74 -9.39
CA LEU A 203 -14.31 -3.98 -9.00
C LEU A 203 -15.51 -4.36 -9.89
N PRO A 204 -16.41 -3.44 -10.32
CA PRO A 204 -17.58 -3.79 -11.14
C PRO A 204 -17.23 -4.40 -12.50
N VAL A 205 -16.07 -4.05 -13.05
CA VAL A 205 -15.60 -4.56 -14.36
C VAL A 205 -14.59 -5.69 -14.23
N ALA A 206 -14.09 -5.93 -13.01
CA ALA A 206 -13.05 -6.92 -12.75
C ALA A 206 -13.58 -8.34 -12.68
N PHE A 207 -14.89 -8.56 -12.54
CA PHE A 207 -15.45 -9.91 -12.37
C PHE A 207 -16.77 -10.05 -13.12
N ASP A 208 -16.97 -11.23 -13.72
CA ASP A 208 -18.26 -11.61 -14.28
C ASP A 208 -19.13 -12.25 -13.18
N LYS A 209 -20.39 -11.84 -13.11
CA LYS A 209 -21.37 -12.48 -12.21
C LYS A 209 -22.19 -13.49 -13.00
N LYS A 210 -21.97 -14.78 -12.77
CA LYS A 210 -22.70 -15.86 -13.44
C LYS A 210 -23.74 -16.48 -12.53
N LEU A 211 -24.86 -16.86 -13.15
CA LEU A 211 -25.96 -17.56 -12.49
C LEU A 211 -25.98 -19.00 -12.96
N TYR A 212 -25.99 -19.92 -12.02
CA TYR A 212 -26.20 -21.35 -12.28
C TYR A 212 -27.45 -21.81 -11.55
N VAL A 213 -28.44 -22.25 -12.29
CA VAL A 213 -29.72 -22.76 -11.75
C VAL A 213 -29.63 -24.28 -11.74
N LEU A 214 -29.85 -24.90 -10.59
CA LEU A 214 -29.88 -26.35 -10.47
C LEU A 214 -31.31 -26.87 -10.71
N ASP A 215 -31.40 -28.16 -11.04
CA ASP A 215 -32.68 -28.82 -11.24
C ASP A 215 -33.55 -28.75 -9.96
N PRO A 216 -34.87 -28.48 -10.08
CA PRO A 216 -35.77 -28.47 -8.94
C PRO A 216 -35.78 -29.84 -8.24
N THR A 217 -35.81 -29.83 -6.91
CA THR A 217 -35.91 -31.07 -6.12
C THR A 217 -37.12 -31.03 -5.18
N VAL A 218 -37.50 -32.19 -4.65
CA VAL A 218 -38.55 -32.25 -3.62
C VAL A 218 -37.94 -31.87 -2.25
N PRO A 219 -38.52 -30.92 -1.52
CA PRO A 219 -38.07 -30.57 -0.17
C PRO A 219 -38.07 -31.76 0.77
N THR A 220 -37.03 -31.90 1.58
CA THR A 220 -37.09 -32.76 2.77
C THR A 220 -37.31 -31.92 4.02
N ALA A 221 -38.20 -32.36 4.90
CA ALA A 221 -38.36 -31.74 6.22
C ALA A 221 -37.03 -31.75 6.98
N LYS A 222 -36.63 -30.59 7.50
CA LYS A 222 -35.43 -30.44 8.34
C LYS A 222 -35.85 -30.20 9.79
N ILE A 223 -35.02 -30.68 10.73
CA ILE A 223 -35.28 -30.54 12.17
C ILE A 223 -35.45 -29.05 12.52
N MET A 224 -36.54 -28.75 13.24
CA MET A 224 -36.85 -27.41 13.73
C MET A 224 -35.93 -27.09 14.92
N ASP A 225 -35.25 -25.95 14.89
CA ASP A 225 -34.31 -25.57 15.95
C ASP A 225 -34.99 -24.74 17.04
N SER A 226 -34.94 -25.24 18.28
CA SER A 226 -35.53 -24.57 19.44
C SER A 226 -34.70 -23.39 19.94
N ASN A 227 -33.42 -23.29 19.59
CA ASN A 227 -32.44 -22.39 20.24
C ASN A 227 -32.23 -21.05 19.51
N LEU A 228 -33.08 -20.73 18.53
CA LEU A 228 -33.05 -19.45 17.82
C LEU A 228 -33.50 -18.29 18.74
N PRO A 229 -32.71 -17.20 18.86
CA PRO A 229 -32.95 -16.15 19.85
C PRO A 229 -34.07 -15.16 19.49
N ASP A 230 -34.29 -14.81 18.21
CA ASP A 230 -35.39 -13.93 17.80
C ASP A 230 -36.68 -14.73 17.49
N PRO A 231 -37.80 -14.51 18.22
CA PRO A 231 -39.02 -15.29 18.05
C PRO A 231 -39.67 -15.16 16.67
N LYS A 232 -39.57 -13.98 16.04
CA LYS A 232 -40.20 -13.71 14.74
C LYS A 232 -39.43 -14.40 13.62
N LEU A 233 -38.11 -14.27 13.60
CA LEU A 233 -37.23 -14.95 12.66
C LEU A 233 -37.28 -16.46 12.83
N LYS A 234 -37.40 -16.95 14.08
CA LYS A 234 -37.65 -18.36 14.36
C LYS A 234 -38.95 -18.84 13.74
N GLN A 235 -40.05 -18.09 13.89
CA GLN A 235 -41.34 -18.44 13.28
C GLN A 235 -41.24 -18.47 11.75
N GLN A 236 -40.60 -17.46 11.14
CA GLN A 236 -40.39 -17.39 9.69
C GLN A 236 -39.54 -18.55 9.17
N TYR A 237 -38.45 -18.88 9.87
CA TYR A 237 -37.59 -20.01 9.50
C TYR A 237 -38.33 -21.34 9.63
N ASN A 238 -39.01 -21.59 10.75
CA ASN A 238 -39.76 -22.83 10.93
C ASN A 238 -40.90 -22.98 9.92
N HIS A 239 -41.57 -21.88 9.56
CA HIS A 239 -42.54 -21.86 8.47
C HIS A 239 -41.87 -22.23 7.15
N PHE A 240 -40.78 -21.58 6.76
CA PHE A 240 -40.05 -21.91 5.53
C PHE A 240 -39.62 -23.39 5.46
N GLN A 241 -39.18 -23.95 6.58
CA GLN A 241 -38.72 -25.34 6.67
C GLN A 241 -39.88 -26.36 6.65
N SER A 242 -41.11 -25.93 6.97
CA SER A 242 -42.31 -26.78 6.87
C SER A 242 -42.89 -26.84 5.46
N LEU A 243 -42.52 -25.91 4.57
CA LEU A 243 -42.91 -25.88 3.16
C LEU A 243 -42.30 -27.06 2.39
N THR A 244 -42.97 -28.20 2.50
CA THR A 244 -42.56 -29.48 1.93
C THR A 244 -43.59 -29.96 0.92
N ASP A 245 -44.74 -30.45 1.40
CA ASP A 245 -45.83 -30.86 0.53
C ASP A 245 -46.40 -29.69 -0.27
N GLY A 246 -46.59 -29.89 -1.58
CA GLY A 246 -47.02 -28.85 -2.52
C GLY A 246 -45.96 -27.80 -2.89
N TYR A 247 -44.67 -28.02 -2.57
CA TYR A 247 -43.56 -27.12 -2.93
C TYR A 247 -42.39 -27.86 -3.59
N TYR A 248 -41.62 -27.15 -4.41
CA TYR A 248 -40.31 -27.58 -4.93
C TYR A 248 -39.18 -26.73 -4.35
N GLU A 249 -38.03 -27.35 -4.11
CA GLU A 249 -36.77 -26.66 -3.78
C GLU A 249 -36.09 -26.17 -5.04
N MET A 250 -35.73 -24.89 -5.05
CA MET A 250 -34.85 -24.31 -6.05
C MET A 250 -33.51 -23.98 -5.43
N VAL A 251 -32.42 -24.29 -6.14
CA VAL A 251 -31.07 -23.90 -5.77
C VAL A 251 -30.45 -23.10 -6.90
N VAL A 252 -29.91 -21.93 -6.55
CA VAL A 252 -29.28 -21.04 -7.53
C VAL A 252 -27.96 -20.56 -6.98
N ASN A 253 -26.91 -20.70 -7.80
CA ASN A 253 -25.57 -20.28 -7.46
C ASN A 253 -25.24 -18.99 -8.22
N VAL A 254 -24.82 -17.96 -7.49
CA VAL A 254 -24.23 -16.75 -8.06
C VAL A 254 -22.74 -16.80 -7.84
N VAL A 255 -21.95 -16.83 -8.91
CA VAL A 255 -20.50 -17.01 -8.85
C VAL A 255 -19.82 -15.79 -9.46
N MET A 256 -18.80 -15.27 -8.77
CA MET A 256 -17.94 -14.20 -9.24
C MET A 256 -16.73 -14.84 -9.91
N GLU A 257 -16.68 -14.81 -11.23
CA GLU A 257 -15.63 -15.41 -12.02
C GLU A 257 -14.68 -14.35 -12.57
N SER A 258 -13.42 -14.73 -12.79
CA SER A 258 -12.50 -13.85 -13.52
C SER A 258 -12.93 -13.64 -14.96
N ASN A 259 -12.54 -12.48 -15.49
CA ASN A 259 -12.63 -12.10 -16.89
C ASN A 259 -11.31 -11.44 -17.33
N ASP A 260 -11.26 -10.93 -18.57
CA ASP A 260 -10.06 -10.33 -19.16
C ASP A 260 -9.52 -9.09 -18.41
N ASN A 261 -10.32 -8.50 -17.51
CA ASN A 261 -9.94 -7.33 -16.73
C ASN A 261 -9.48 -7.66 -15.31
N THR A 262 -9.78 -8.85 -14.79
CA THR A 262 -9.53 -9.21 -13.39
C THR A 262 -8.08 -8.97 -12.98
N GLU A 263 -7.15 -9.54 -13.74
CA GLU A 263 -5.72 -9.45 -13.46
C GLU A 263 -5.25 -7.99 -13.47
N LYS A 264 -5.62 -7.23 -14.51
CA LYS A 264 -5.22 -5.81 -14.66
C LYS A 264 -5.79 -4.93 -13.54
N ALA A 265 -7.02 -5.20 -13.12
CA ALA A 265 -7.67 -4.48 -12.04
C ALA A 265 -6.95 -4.75 -10.70
N LEU A 266 -6.74 -6.03 -10.37
CA LEU A 266 -6.07 -6.43 -9.12
C LEU A 266 -4.59 -6.00 -9.11
N SER A 267 -3.87 -6.09 -10.23
CA SER A 267 -2.49 -5.64 -10.35
C SER A 267 -2.37 -4.13 -10.19
N SER A 268 -3.32 -3.35 -10.71
CA SER A 268 -3.34 -1.89 -10.54
C SER A 268 -3.52 -1.50 -9.07
N ILE A 269 -4.38 -2.23 -8.35
CA ILE A 269 -4.55 -2.07 -6.90
C ILE A 269 -3.25 -2.42 -6.15
N TYR A 270 -2.65 -3.57 -6.47
CA TYR A 270 -1.39 -4.02 -5.87
C TYR A 270 -0.27 -3.01 -6.04
N GLU A 271 0.03 -2.63 -7.29
CA GLU A 271 1.17 -1.77 -7.59
C GLU A 271 1.02 -0.39 -6.95
N THR A 272 -0.22 0.12 -6.87
CA THR A 272 -0.50 1.37 -6.16
C THR A 272 -0.25 1.23 -4.65
N LEU A 273 -0.74 0.15 -4.03
CA LEU A 273 -0.50 -0.11 -2.60
C LEU A 273 0.98 -0.32 -2.29
N LYS A 274 1.70 -1.04 -3.16
CA LYS A 274 3.13 -1.27 -3.05
C LYS A 274 3.91 0.04 -3.14
N ALA A 275 3.56 0.92 -4.07
CA ALA A 275 4.18 2.23 -4.21
C ALA A 275 3.94 3.16 -3.01
N ILE A 276 2.82 2.99 -2.30
CA ILE A 276 2.52 3.72 -1.05
C ILE A 276 3.30 3.13 0.12
N SER A 277 3.44 1.80 0.15
CA SER A 277 4.11 1.08 1.24
C SER A 277 5.60 1.42 1.35
N LEU A 278 6.15 1.24 2.55
CA LEU A 278 7.55 1.51 2.85
C LEU A 278 8.47 0.43 2.27
N SER A 279 9.59 0.88 1.69
CA SER A 279 10.75 0.04 1.36
C SER A 279 11.46 -0.46 2.63
N LYS A 280 12.34 -1.46 2.50
CA LYS A 280 13.11 -2.02 3.63
C LYS A 280 14.02 -0.97 4.27
N GLU A 281 14.57 -0.08 3.45
CA GLU A 281 15.44 1.01 3.83
C GLU A 281 14.66 2.05 4.65
N GLU A 282 13.49 2.48 4.16
CA GLU A 282 12.62 3.41 4.90
C GLU A 282 12.12 2.81 6.21
N ILE A 283 11.73 1.52 6.23
CA ILE A 283 11.33 0.83 7.47
C ILE A 283 12.43 0.94 8.53
N THR A 284 13.68 0.73 8.13
CA THR A 284 14.84 0.86 9.02
C THR A 284 14.98 2.29 9.54
N GLU A 285 14.82 3.29 8.68
CA GLU A 285 14.93 4.70 9.04
C GLU A 285 13.84 5.15 10.03
N TYR A 286 12.59 4.74 9.80
CA TYR A 286 11.47 5.07 10.71
C TYR A 286 11.62 4.37 12.07
N LYS A 287 12.08 3.12 12.09
CA LYS A 287 12.35 2.38 13.35
C LYS A 287 13.47 3.01 14.17
N LYS A 288 14.54 3.51 13.53
CA LYS A 288 15.67 4.18 14.22
C LYS A 288 15.23 5.36 15.08
N VAL A 289 14.17 6.06 14.67
CA VAL A 289 13.63 7.21 15.38
C VAL A 289 12.43 6.88 16.27
N GLY A 290 12.19 5.59 16.54
CA GLY A 290 11.15 5.13 17.44
C GLY A 290 9.72 5.24 16.90
N MET A 291 9.53 5.47 15.61
CA MET A 291 8.19 5.50 15.02
C MET A 291 7.63 4.09 14.86
N THR A 292 6.38 3.91 15.29
CA THR A 292 5.63 2.68 15.08
C THR A 292 5.16 2.59 13.63
N LEU A 293 5.22 1.38 13.09
CA LEU A 293 4.81 1.04 11.73
C LEU A 293 3.75 -0.04 11.80
N SER A 294 2.92 -0.09 10.77
CA SER A 294 1.83 -1.07 10.69
C SER A 294 1.96 -1.92 9.45
N GLU A 295 1.63 -3.20 9.57
CA GLU A 295 1.79 -4.16 8.50
C GLU A 295 0.43 -4.81 8.21
N ILE A 296 0.15 -5.03 6.93
CA ILE A 296 -0.97 -5.86 6.48
C ILE A 296 -0.48 -6.94 5.53
N HIS A 297 -1.17 -8.06 5.54
CA HIS A 297 -0.99 -9.12 4.55
C HIS A 297 -2.24 -9.24 3.70
N ILE A 298 -2.08 -9.28 2.38
CA ILE A 298 -3.18 -9.55 1.46
C ILE A 298 -2.84 -10.80 0.68
N PHE A 299 -3.64 -11.85 0.82
CA PHE A 299 -3.47 -13.10 0.12
C PHE A 299 -4.53 -13.27 -0.95
N MET A 300 -4.07 -13.44 -2.20
CA MET A 300 -4.87 -13.63 -3.40
C MET A 300 -4.49 -14.98 -4.07
N PRO A 301 -4.88 -16.13 -3.51
CA PRO A 301 -4.35 -17.44 -3.88
C PRO A 301 -4.47 -17.80 -5.37
N GLY A 302 -3.37 -17.90 -6.12
CA GLY A 302 -3.29 -18.78 -7.31
C GLY A 302 -4.07 -18.37 -8.56
N TYR A 303 -4.41 -17.09 -8.73
CA TYR A 303 -5.21 -16.63 -9.88
C TYR A 303 -4.51 -15.67 -10.83
N CYS A 304 -3.40 -15.06 -10.41
CA CYS A 304 -2.55 -14.26 -11.29
C CYS A 304 -1.16 -14.88 -11.33
N GLU A 305 -0.79 -15.47 -12.47
CA GLU A 305 0.56 -15.99 -12.68
C GLU A 305 1.58 -14.86 -12.88
N SER A 306 1.11 -13.65 -13.19
CA SER A 306 1.93 -12.51 -13.59
C SER A 306 2.46 -11.64 -12.43
N PHE A 307 1.90 -11.76 -11.21
CA PHE A 307 2.34 -10.97 -10.07
C PHE A 307 2.24 -11.71 -8.73
N GLU A 308 2.87 -11.13 -7.70
CA GLU A 308 2.95 -11.71 -6.36
C GLU A 308 1.55 -11.85 -5.75
N ASN A 309 1.15 -13.07 -5.40
CA ASN A 309 -0.17 -13.38 -4.84
C ASN A 309 -0.24 -13.22 -3.30
N TYR A 310 0.86 -12.78 -2.68
CA TYR A 310 0.96 -12.55 -1.24
C TYR A 310 1.59 -11.19 -0.98
N TRP A 311 0.77 -10.18 -0.68
CA TRP A 311 1.23 -8.81 -0.54
C TRP A 311 1.57 -8.53 0.91
N ARG A 312 2.85 -8.28 1.17
CA ARG A 312 3.34 -7.85 2.49
C ARG A 312 3.64 -6.36 2.45
N LEU A 313 2.74 -5.55 3.01
CA LEU A 313 2.78 -4.10 2.89
C LEU A 313 2.94 -3.46 4.27
N THR A 314 3.92 -2.56 4.40
CA THR A 314 4.18 -1.82 5.65
C THR A 314 3.91 -0.33 5.45
N PHE A 315 3.23 0.28 6.41
CA PHE A 315 2.72 1.64 6.36
C PHE A 315 3.19 2.46 7.57
N ARG A 316 3.21 3.78 7.40
CA ARG A 316 3.68 4.79 8.37
C ARG A 316 2.62 5.10 9.44
N ASN A 317 1.35 4.82 9.17
CA ASN A 317 0.24 5.10 10.09
C ASN A 317 0.00 3.98 11.13
N SER A 318 -0.83 4.28 12.12
CA SER A 318 -1.15 3.39 13.24
C SER A 318 -1.89 2.13 12.77
N LYS A 319 -1.79 1.05 13.55
CA LYS A 319 -2.49 -0.20 13.25
C LYS A 319 -4.00 0.00 13.19
N GLU A 320 -4.53 0.83 14.08
CA GLU A 320 -5.94 1.18 14.12
C GLU A 320 -6.40 1.86 12.82
N ASP A 321 -5.64 2.83 12.31
CA ASP A 321 -5.99 3.53 11.07
C ASP A 321 -5.90 2.62 9.84
N ILE A 322 -4.86 1.78 9.80
CA ILE A 322 -4.66 0.83 8.70
C ILE A 322 -5.71 -0.30 8.74
N ASP A 323 -6.06 -0.82 9.91
CA ASP A 323 -7.14 -1.81 10.06
C ASP A 323 -8.50 -1.20 9.67
N LYS A 324 -8.79 0.05 10.07
CA LYS A 324 -9.99 0.78 9.62
C LYS A 324 -10.02 0.95 8.10
N TRP A 325 -8.88 1.24 7.49
CA TRP A 325 -8.77 1.32 6.03
C TRP A 325 -9.00 -0.05 5.38
N LEU A 326 -8.39 -1.12 5.91
CA LEU A 326 -8.52 -2.48 5.38
C LEU A 326 -9.98 -2.98 5.46
N LEU A 327 -10.68 -2.67 6.56
CA LEU A 327 -12.12 -2.93 6.70
C LEU A 327 -12.97 -2.19 5.65
N LYS A 328 -12.62 -0.94 5.32
CA LYS A 328 -13.29 -0.22 4.22
C LYS A 328 -12.98 -0.86 2.87
N PHE A 329 -11.73 -1.24 2.65
CA PHE A 329 -11.28 -1.89 1.41
C PHE A 329 -12.03 -3.20 1.16
N ILE A 330 -12.12 -4.09 2.15
CA ILE A 330 -12.84 -5.35 2.01
C ILE A 330 -14.37 -5.16 1.89
N SER A 331 -14.92 -4.10 2.50
CA SER A 331 -16.34 -3.76 2.36
C SER A 331 -16.72 -3.36 0.93
N LEU A 332 -15.76 -2.91 0.12
CA LEU A 332 -15.98 -2.67 -1.32
C LEU A 332 -16.24 -3.98 -2.06
N PHE A 333 -15.45 -5.02 -1.79
CA PHE A 333 -15.68 -6.38 -2.32
C PHE A 333 -17.03 -6.92 -1.87
N ALA A 334 -17.35 -6.82 -0.57
CA ALA A 334 -18.64 -7.25 -0.04
C ALA A 334 -19.82 -6.57 -0.74
N SER A 335 -19.71 -5.26 -0.97
CA SER A 335 -20.75 -4.47 -1.63
C SER A 335 -20.90 -4.86 -3.10
N GLU A 336 -19.79 -5.02 -3.83
CA GLU A 336 -19.84 -5.39 -5.24
C GLU A 336 -20.33 -6.84 -5.46
N PHE A 337 -19.85 -7.78 -4.66
CA PHE A 337 -20.23 -9.19 -4.78
C PHE A 337 -21.64 -9.49 -4.30
N SER A 338 -22.29 -8.55 -3.60
CA SER A 338 -23.71 -8.63 -3.22
C SER A 338 -24.62 -7.75 -4.08
N ASN A 339 -24.06 -7.02 -5.06
CA ASN A 339 -24.79 -6.13 -5.96
C ASN A 339 -25.47 -6.92 -7.09
N PHE A 340 -26.45 -7.74 -6.72
CA PHE A 340 -27.29 -8.44 -7.67
C PHE A 340 -28.74 -8.61 -7.18
N LYS A 341 -29.65 -8.73 -8.13
CA LYS A 341 -31.03 -9.18 -7.95
C LYS A 341 -31.31 -10.28 -8.99
N ILE A 342 -32.23 -11.18 -8.66
CA ILE A 342 -32.64 -12.24 -9.58
C ILE A 342 -33.94 -11.80 -10.25
N VAL A 343 -33.97 -11.83 -11.58
CA VAL A 343 -35.14 -11.53 -12.39
C VAL A 343 -35.60 -12.81 -13.07
N ASP A 344 -36.87 -13.16 -12.89
CA ASP A 344 -37.47 -14.32 -13.55
C ASP A 344 -37.90 -14.02 -14.99
N ASN A 345 -38.24 -15.07 -15.74
CA ASN A 345 -38.76 -14.96 -17.11
C ASN A 345 -40.12 -14.24 -17.22
N LEU A 346 -40.80 -13.96 -16.10
CA LEU A 346 -42.04 -13.19 -16.06
C LEU A 346 -41.77 -11.69 -15.85
N GLY A 347 -40.50 -11.31 -15.65
CA GLY A 347 -40.07 -9.93 -15.43
C GLY A 347 -40.12 -9.48 -13.96
N ASN A 348 -40.46 -10.36 -13.02
CA ASN A 348 -40.46 -10.00 -11.61
C ASN A 348 -39.05 -10.03 -11.03
N SER A 349 -38.76 -9.06 -10.17
CA SER A 349 -37.47 -8.93 -9.51
C SER A 349 -37.55 -9.42 -8.07
N SER A 350 -36.61 -10.30 -7.70
CA SER A 350 -36.46 -10.86 -6.36
C SER A 350 -35.18 -10.35 -5.72
N THR A 351 -35.29 -9.82 -4.50
CA THR A 351 -34.18 -9.18 -3.78
C THR A 351 -34.05 -9.70 -2.36
N ILE A 352 -32.83 -9.64 -1.86
CA ILE A 352 -32.44 -9.97 -0.48
C ILE A 352 -31.53 -8.87 0.09
N GLN A 353 -31.36 -8.87 1.40
CA GLN A 353 -30.42 -8.01 2.13
C GLN A 353 -28.96 -8.49 2.01
N GLY A 354 -28.53 -8.81 0.78
CA GLY A 354 -27.22 -9.39 0.48
C GLY A 354 -26.05 -8.57 1.01
N GLN A 355 -26.13 -7.24 0.99
CA GLN A 355 -25.02 -6.39 1.44
C GLN A 355 -24.74 -6.54 2.94
N LEU A 356 -25.78 -6.66 3.77
CA LEU A 356 -25.60 -6.86 5.21
C LEU A 356 -24.93 -8.19 5.50
N MET A 357 -25.37 -9.26 4.83
CA MET A 357 -24.78 -10.61 4.94
C MET A 357 -23.34 -10.64 4.43
N ALA A 358 -23.07 -9.96 3.31
CA ALA A 358 -21.74 -9.90 2.73
C ALA A 358 -20.75 -9.16 3.62
N ILE A 359 -21.15 -8.01 4.16
CA ILE A 359 -20.31 -7.25 5.09
C ILE A 359 -20.05 -8.09 6.34
N ASP A 360 -21.09 -8.73 6.90
CA ASP A 360 -20.94 -9.64 8.05
C ASP A 360 -19.89 -10.72 7.75
N ASP A 361 -20.04 -11.52 6.70
CA ASP A 361 -19.09 -12.60 6.39
C ASP A 361 -17.68 -12.10 6.07
N CYS A 362 -17.55 -11.02 5.31
CA CYS A 362 -16.25 -10.49 4.94
C CYS A 362 -15.47 -9.96 6.15
N THR A 363 -16.16 -9.36 7.12
CA THR A 363 -15.52 -8.66 8.24
C THR A 363 -15.56 -9.41 9.56
N HIS A 364 -16.22 -10.57 9.59
CA HIS A 364 -16.33 -11.42 10.77
C HIS A 364 -15.00 -12.04 11.17
N ASP A 365 -14.57 -11.76 12.40
CA ASP A 365 -13.51 -12.52 13.08
C ASP A 365 -14.13 -13.35 14.21
N SER A 366 -14.10 -14.67 14.06
CA SER A 366 -14.68 -15.63 15.01
C SER A 366 -14.03 -15.61 16.39
N ARG A 367 -12.91 -14.91 16.58
CA ARG A 367 -12.19 -14.78 17.85
C ARG A 367 -12.49 -13.48 18.59
N LEU A 368 -13.14 -12.52 17.94
CA LEU A 368 -13.46 -11.23 18.51
C LEU A 368 -14.97 -11.10 18.75
N GLY A 369 -15.44 -11.65 19.87
CA GLY A 369 -16.75 -11.27 20.39
C GLY A 369 -16.78 -9.76 20.63
N GLY A 370 -17.46 -9.01 19.75
CA GLY A 370 -17.64 -7.56 19.90
C GLY A 370 -17.02 -6.67 18.81
N THR A 371 -16.32 -7.20 17.80
CA THR A 371 -15.98 -6.41 16.60
C THR A 371 -16.39 -7.15 15.34
N VAL A 372 -17.51 -6.70 14.77
CA VAL A 372 -18.18 -7.17 13.55
C VAL A 372 -18.56 -8.67 13.55
N GLY A 373 -19.37 -9.02 14.53
CA GLY A 373 -20.09 -10.29 14.61
C GLY A 373 -21.19 -10.23 15.66
N ASP A 374 -21.94 -9.13 15.72
CA ASP A 374 -23.16 -9.07 16.54
C ASP A 374 -24.29 -9.63 15.68
N TYR A 375 -24.53 -10.94 15.75
CA TYR A 375 -25.65 -11.59 15.06
C TYR A 375 -27.00 -10.93 15.45
N LYS A 376 -27.11 -10.33 16.64
CA LYS A 376 -28.29 -9.55 17.05
C LYS A 376 -28.45 -8.25 16.25
N ARG A 377 -27.39 -7.72 15.65
CA ARG A 377 -27.48 -6.59 14.70
C ARG A 377 -28.26 -7.02 13.46
N LEU A 378 -27.92 -8.18 12.89
CA LEU A 378 -28.59 -8.71 11.70
C LEU A 378 -30.06 -9.06 11.96
N GLU A 379 -30.37 -9.53 13.17
CA GLU A 379 -31.75 -9.86 13.57
C GLU A 379 -32.69 -8.67 13.50
N LYS A 380 -32.22 -7.46 13.86
CA LYS A 380 -33.02 -6.22 13.76
C LYS A 380 -33.45 -5.92 12.32
N ASP A 381 -32.62 -6.34 11.37
CA ASP A 381 -32.88 -6.19 9.95
C ASP A 381 -33.58 -7.44 9.37
N GLY A 382 -33.94 -8.43 10.18
CA GLY A 382 -34.64 -9.63 9.70
C GLY A 382 -33.73 -10.63 8.98
N VAL A 383 -32.44 -10.65 9.32
CA VAL A 383 -31.46 -11.62 8.82
C VAL A 383 -30.98 -12.50 9.98
N MET A 384 -31.17 -13.81 9.84
CA MET A 384 -30.70 -14.81 10.79
C MET A 384 -29.33 -15.35 10.34
N ASN A 385 -28.29 -15.16 11.14
CA ASN A 385 -27.01 -15.84 10.95
C ASN A 385 -27.07 -17.22 11.63
N ARG A 386 -27.20 -18.29 10.83
CA ARG A 386 -27.37 -19.66 11.34
C ARG A 386 -26.07 -20.24 11.89
N SER A 387 -24.92 -19.81 11.36
CA SER A 387 -23.60 -20.22 11.85
C SER A 387 -23.39 -19.78 13.29
N GLY A 388 -23.81 -18.55 13.63
CA GLY A 388 -23.71 -17.99 14.98
C GLY A 388 -24.71 -18.58 15.99
N CYS A 389 -25.77 -19.25 15.53
CA CYS A 389 -26.82 -19.82 16.37
C CYS A 389 -26.77 -21.36 16.47
N GLY A 390 -25.78 -22.02 15.86
CA GLY A 390 -25.62 -23.48 15.91
C GLY A 390 -26.60 -24.29 15.04
N VAL A 391 -27.34 -23.61 14.15
CA VAL A 391 -28.46 -24.18 13.36
C VAL A 391 -28.01 -24.66 11.97
N GLY A 392 -26.70 -24.66 11.71
CA GLY A 392 -26.07 -24.97 10.43
C GLY A 392 -25.37 -23.77 9.82
N MET A 393 -24.70 -23.96 8.67
CA MET A 393 -23.89 -22.91 8.04
C MET A 393 -24.75 -21.93 7.21
N GLY A 394 -24.39 -20.64 7.27
CA GLY A 394 -24.93 -19.58 6.41
C GLY A 394 -26.04 -18.74 7.06
N TYR A 395 -26.91 -18.17 6.25
CA TYR A 395 -27.91 -17.19 6.62
C TYR A 395 -29.33 -17.62 6.21
N PHE A 396 -30.33 -17.03 6.86
CA PHE A 396 -31.73 -17.10 6.46
C PHE A 396 -32.38 -15.71 6.51
N THR A 397 -33.24 -15.40 5.56
CA THR A 397 -34.05 -14.17 5.57
C THR A 397 -35.31 -14.35 4.71
N GLN A 398 -36.29 -13.46 4.86
CA GLN A 398 -37.37 -13.28 3.90
C GLN A 398 -37.05 -12.09 3.00
N GLY A 399 -37.11 -12.32 1.68
CA GLY A 399 -36.86 -11.30 0.67
C GLY A 399 -38.13 -10.91 -0.07
N THR A 400 -37.96 -10.43 -1.30
CA THR A 400 -39.07 -10.12 -2.22
C THR A 400 -39.18 -11.17 -3.32
N GLY A 401 -40.33 -11.22 -4.00
CA GLY A 401 -40.56 -12.11 -5.13
C GLY A 401 -40.41 -13.59 -4.74
N LEU A 402 -39.50 -14.29 -5.40
CA LEU A 402 -39.18 -15.71 -5.17
C LEU A 402 -38.79 -16.02 -3.72
N PHE A 403 -38.32 -15.02 -2.98
CA PHE A 403 -37.82 -15.18 -1.62
C PHE A 403 -38.84 -14.81 -0.53
N LYS A 404 -40.11 -14.58 -0.90
CA LYS A 404 -41.18 -14.15 0.03
C LYS A 404 -41.40 -15.12 1.19
N GLU A 405 -41.37 -16.42 0.89
CA GLU A 405 -41.55 -17.48 1.90
C GLU A 405 -40.30 -17.67 2.77
N GLY A 406 -39.15 -17.20 2.28
CA GLY A 406 -37.85 -17.37 2.88
C GLY A 406 -36.80 -17.85 1.88
N VAL A 407 -35.54 -17.64 2.22
CA VAL A 407 -34.39 -18.14 1.46
C VAL A 407 -33.26 -18.45 2.42
N ASN A 408 -32.70 -19.65 2.28
CA ASN A 408 -31.44 -20.03 2.91
C ASN A 408 -30.30 -19.62 1.99
N ILE A 409 -29.27 -19.02 2.58
CA ILE A 409 -28.15 -18.46 1.83
C ILE A 409 -26.86 -19.00 2.43
N TYR A 410 -26.04 -19.64 1.60
CA TYR A 410 -24.65 -19.88 1.92
C TYR A 410 -23.80 -18.99 1.02
N LEU A 411 -22.75 -18.41 1.56
CA LEU A 411 -21.86 -17.53 0.80
C LEU A 411 -20.42 -17.80 1.21
N HIS A 412 -19.53 -17.49 0.29
CA HIS A 412 -18.10 -17.54 0.49
C HIS A 412 -17.49 -16.30 -0.15
N LEU A 413 -17.03 -15.36 0.68
CA LEU A 413 -16.50 -14.07 0.25
C LEU A 413 -15.06 -13.88 0.76
N PRO A 414 -14.34 -12.86 0.28
CA PRO A 414 -13.06 -12.45 0.87
C PRO A 414 -13.19 -12.19 2.37
N LYS A 415 -12.21 -12.65 3.16
CA LYS A 415 -12.25 -12.55 4.63
C LYS A 415 -11.19 -11.64 5.19
N TYR A 416 -11.58 -10.84 6.17
CA TYR A 416 -10.69 -10.08 7.03
C TYR A 416 -10.36 -10.92 8.26
N GLU A 417 -9.08 -11.12 8.52
CA GLU A 417 -8.59 -11.80 9.71
C GLU A 417 -7.81 -10.80 10.56
N TYR A 418 -8.33 -10.47 11.74
CA TYR A 418 -7.62 -9.59 12.63
C TYR A 418 -6.44 -10.32 13.29
N SER A 419 -5.41 -9.56 13.64
CA SER A 419 -4.31 -10.03 14.47
C SER A 419 -4.01 -9.01 15.55
N GLN A 420 -4.08 -9.42 16.82
CA GLN A 420 -3.71 -8.57 17.96
C GLN A 420 -2.20 -8.28 18.00
N ARG A 421 -1.38 -9.28 17.66
CA ARG A 421 0.08 -9.24 17.83
C ARG A 421 0.86 -9.10 16.52
N GLY A 422 0.21 -9.21 15.38
CA GLY A 422 0.84 -9.17 14.06
C GLY A 422 0.03 -8.41 13.03
N ALA A 423 0.36 -8.64 11.76
CA ALA A 423 -0.35 -8.05 10.64
C ALA A 423 -1.78 -8.61 10.55
N SER A 424 -2.76 -7.73 10.39
CA SER A 424 -4.10 -8.14 9.97
C SER A 424 -4.04 -8.61 8.52
N ARG A 425 -4.95 -9.51 8.15
CA ARG A 425 -4.94 -10.16 6.84
C ARG A 425 -6.23 -9.94 6.09
N LEU A 426 -6.11 -9.91 4.78
CA LEU A 426 -7.23 -10.08 3.86
C LEU A 426 -6.96 -11.31 3.03
N VAL A 427 -7.92 -12.22 2.97
CA VAL A 427 -7.82 -13.49 2.25
C VAL A 427 -8.94 -13.56 1.22
N LEU A 428 -8.61 -13.51 -0.07
CA LEU A 428 -9.54 -13.83 -1.16
C LEU A 428 -9.48 -15.34 -1.43
N SER A 429 -9.88 -16.16 -0.45
CA SER A 429 -9.94 -17.61 -0.66
C SER A 429 -11.14 -17.95 -1.54
N CYS A 430 -10.98 -18.81 -2.54
CA CYS A 430 -12.04 -19.68 -3.08
C CYS A 430 -11.37 -20.75 -4.00
N MET A 431 -12.14 -21.51 -4.78
CA MET A 431 -11.64 -22.54 -5.70
C MET A 431 -11.10 -21.92 -7.00
N LYS A 432 -10.34 -22.67 -7.80
CA LYS A 432 -9.77 -22.20 -9.08
C LYS A 432 -10.88 -21.54 -9.94
N ASP A 433 -10.66 -20.31 -10.38
CA ASP A 433 -11.52 -19.43 -11.20
C ASP A 433 -12.78 -18.80 -10.55
N ASN A 434 -13.11 -19.14 -9.30
CA ASN A 434 -14.23 -18.54 -8.56
C ASN A 434 -13.67 -17.65 -7.45
N TYR A 435 -14.00 -16.36 -7.37
CA TYR A 435 -13.49 -15.44 -6.33
C TYR A 435 -14.43 -15.29 -5.14
N ALA A 436 -15.72 -15.49 -5.40
CA ALA A 436 -16.78 -15.44 -4.42
C ALA A 436 -17.98 -16.20 -4.97
N TYR A 437 -18.78 -16.78 -4.09
CA TYR A 437 -20.04 -17.37 -4.52
C TYR A 437 -21.13 -17.26 -3.47
N TRP A 438 -22.36 -17.33 -3.95
CA TRP A 438 -23.58 -17.39 -3.18
C TRP A 438 -24.38 -18.61 -3.63
N ILE A 439 -24.94 -19.35 -2.70
CA ILE A 439 -25.86 -20.46 -2.92
C ILE A 439 -27.16 -20.06 -2.25
N LEU A 440 -28.20 -19.86 -3.06
CA LEU A 440 -29.53 -19.47 -2.60
C LEU A 440 -30.46 -20.67 -2.74
N THR A 441 -31.08 -21.08 -1.64
CA THR A 441 -32.06 -22.16 -1.59
C THR A 441 -33.42 -21.61 -1.16
N PHE A 442 -34.43 -21.72 -2.01
CA PHE A 442 -35.78 -21.21 -1.76
C PHE A 442 -36.86 -22.20 -2.25
N ARG A 443 -38.13 -21.86 -2.00
CA ARG A 443 -39.29 -22.71 -2.30
C ARG A 443 -40.18 -22.05 -3.34
N ILE A 444 -40.65 -22.83 -4.31
CA ILE A 444 -41.71 -22.42 -5.26
C ILE A 444 -42.91 -23.37 -5.09
N PRO A 445 -44.16 -22.87 -5.05
CA PRO A 445 -45.34 -23.73 -5.06
C PRO A 445 -45.35 -24.65 -6.28
N ALA A 446 -45.69 -25.92 -6.10
CA ALA A 446 -45.76 -26.89 -7.18
C ALA A 446 -46.76 -26.49 -8.28
N SER A 447 -47.80 -25.73 -7.93
CA SER A 447 -48.77 -25.16 -8.87
C SER A 447 -48.22 -24.00 -9.73
N GLU A 448 -47.07 -23.43 -9.35
CA GLU A 448 -46.47 -22.28 -10.03
C GLU A 448 -45.17 -22.61 -10.77
N ILE A 449 -44.51 -23.73 -10.45
CA ILE A 449 -43.19 -24.07 -10.99
C ILE A 449 -43.14 -24.06 -12.52
N SER A 450 -44.22 -24.52 -13.19
CA SER A 450 -44.31 -24.58 -14.65
C SER A 450 -44.29 -23.22 -15.35
N LYS A 451 -44.46 -22.12 -14.60
CA LYS A 451 -44.38 -20.76 -15.13
C LYS A 451 -42.93 -20.27 -15.27
N TYR A 452 -42.00 -20.89 -14.55
CA TYR A 452 -40.60 -20.49 -14.51
C TYR A 452 -39.76 -21.31 -15.49
N SER A 453 -39.02 -20.62 -16.35
CA SER A 453 -38.19 -21.25 -17.39
C SER A 453 -36.77 -20.66 -17.49
N ASP A 454 -36.55 -19.48 -16.92
CA ASP A 454 -35.26 -18.79 -16.96
C ASP A 454 -35.14 -17.81 -15.78
N PHE A 455 -33.91 -17.62 -15.32
CA PHE A 455 -33.55 -16.63 -14.31
C PHE A 455 -32.32 -15.85 -14.77
N LYS A 456 -32.30 -14.55 -14.52
CA LYS A 456 -31.19 -13.67 -14.90
C LYS A 456 -30.71 -12.85 -13.72
N LEU A 457 -29.43 -12.53 -13.73
CA LEU A 457 -28.84 -11.56 -12.80
C LEU A 457 -28.96 -10.15 -13.38
N MET A 458 -29.35 -9.21 -12.52
CA MET A 458 -29.24 -7.78 -12.79
C MET A 458 -28.60 -7.10 -11.59
N PRO A 459 -27.87 -5.98 -11.78
CA PRO A 459 -27.39 -5.19 -10.64
C PRO A 459 -28.56 -4.53 -9.89
N LYS A 460 -28.38 -4.25 -8.59
CA LYS A 460 -29.39 -3.56 -7.76
C LYS A 460 -29.45 -2.07 -8.07
N SER A 461 -28.31 -1.45 -8.34
CA SER A 461 -28.16 -0.07 -8.81
C SER A 461 -27.45 -0.05 -10.16
N LYS A 462 -27.90 0.82 -11.08
CA LYS A 462 -27.18 1.12 -12.32
C LYS A 462 -25.99 2.03 -12.06
#